data_AF-A0A7S2F668-F1
#
_entry.id   AF-A0A7S2F668-F1
#
_cell.length_a   1.000
_cell.length_b   1.000
_cell.length_c   1.000
_cell.angle_alpha   90.00
_cell.angle_beta   90.00
_cell.angle_gamma   90.00
#
_symmetry.space_group_name_H-M   'P 1'
#
loop_
_entity.id
_entity.type
_entity.pdbx_description
1 polymer ?
#
loop_
_entity_poly.entity_id
_entity_poly.type
_entity_poly.pdbx_seq_one_letter_code
_entity_poly.pdbx_strand_id
1 'polypeptide(L)'
;WAMPPLLEPLCQVLYDSMRPGYVATNDMDVLCELAHILKHEVLEEQLSHRVSASAGMRPLIMRVLADVQERLTFRAQAFMREEVAAFVPSEADLDYPAKLERAAAEEASKANGGSNGDAADTVAPDGSDGAARMATDTGSRA
;
A
#
# COMPACT_ATOMS: atom_id res chain seq x y z
N TRP A 1 -44.67 -19.27 -8.87
CA TRP A 1 -43.34 -18.67 -8.60
C TRP A 1 -43.08 -17.56 -9.63
N ALA A 2 -43.66 -16.38 -9.42
CA ALA A 2 -43.63 -15.25 -10.37
C ALA A 2 -42.67 -14.12 -9.94
N MET A 3 -41.52 -14.47 -9.37
CA MET A 3 -40.48 -13.50 -8.97
C MET A 3 -39.53 -12.99 -10.08
N PRO A 4 -39.34 -13.66 -11.25
CA PRO A 4 -38.43 -13.15 -12.29
C PRO A 4 -38.73 -11.72 -12.79
N PRO A 5 -39.98 -11.30 -13.06
CA PRO A 5 -40.24 -9.99 -13.64
C PRO A 5 -40.01 -8.81 -12.69
N LEU A 6 -39.94 -9.03 -11.36
CA LEU A 6 -39.56 -7.98 -10.40
C LEU A 6 -38.05 -7.91 -10.15
N LEU A 7 -37.34 -9.02 -10.36
CA LEU A 7 -35.91 -9.08 -10.13
C LEU A 7 -35.11 -8.35 -11.21
N GLU A 8 -35.54 -8.45 -12.47
CA GLU A 8 -34.92 -7.76 -13.60
C GLU A 8 -34.82 -6.22 -13.41
N PRO A 9 -35.90 -5.48 -13.09
CA PRO A 9 -35.80 -4.04 -12.86
C PRO A 9 -34.98 -3.67 -11.62
N LEU A 10 -34.98 -4.51 -10.57
CA LEU A 10 -34.15 -4.28 -9.40
C LEU A 10 -32.66 -4.44 -9.72
N CYS A 11 -32.31 -5.49 -10.46
CA CYS A 11 -30.97 -5.69 -11.00
C CYS A 11 -30.57 -4.48 -11.87
N GLN A 12 -31.45 -4.00 -12.75
CA GLN A 12 -31.17 -2.84 -13.57
C GLN A 12 -30.82 -1.59 -12.74
N VAL A 13 -31.59 -1.28 -11.69
CA VAL A 13 -31.30 -0.15 -10.79
C VAL A 13 -29.98 -0.33 -10.04
N LEU A 14 -29.69 -1.54 -9.58
CA LEU A 14 -28.42 -1.84 -8.92
C LEU A 14 -27.24 -1.62 -9.86
N TYR A 15 -27.35 -2.11 -11.10
CA TYR A 15 -26.34 -1.92 -12.13
C TYR A 15 -26.12 -0.43 -12.46
N ASP A 16 -27.19 0.33 -12.63
CA ASP A 16 -27.12 1.77 -12.89
C ASP A 16 -26.52 2.55 -11.71
N SER A 17 -26.61 2.02 -10.48
CA SER A 17 -25.99 2.61 -9.28
C SER A 17 -24.50 2.26 -9.15
N MET A 18 -24.09 1.07 -9.58
CA MET A 18 -22.68 0.64 -9.54
C MET A 18 -21.85 1.26 -10.67
N ARG A 19 -22.47 1.47 -11.84
CA ARG A 19 -21.81 1.97 -13.05
C ARG A 19 -21.00 3.26 -12.84
N PRO A 20 -21.51 4.30 -12.17
CA PRO A 20 -20.75 5.52 -11.92
C PRO A 20 -19.46 5.27 -11.12
N GLY A 21 -19.47 4.27 -10.24
CA GLY A 21 -18.33 3.94 -9.38
C GLY A 21 -17.09 3.54 -10.18
N TYR A 22 -17.21 2.53 -11.04
CA TYR A 22 -16.07 2.05 -11.84
C TYR A 22 -15.78 2.92 -13.07
N VAL A 23 -16.78 3.62 -13.61
CA VAL A 23 -16.58 4.55 -14.75
C VAL A 23 -15.82 5.82 -14.32
N ALA A 24 -15.89 6.22 -13.06
CA ALA A 24 -15.10 7.35 -12.56
C ALA A 24 -13.65 6.97 -12.23
N THR A 25 -13.37 5.68 -11.96
CA THR A 25 -12.04 5.23 -11.55
C THR A 25 -11.02 5.36 -12.69
N ASN A 26 -9.92 6.05 -12.38
CA ASN A 26 -8.81 6.26 -13.30
C ASN A 26 -7.62 5.33 -13.02
N ASP A 27 -7.52 4.88 -11.77
CA ASP A 27 -6.48 4.00 -11.27
C ASP A 27 -6.67 2.57 -11.79
N MET A 28 -5.64 2.02 -12.42
CA MET A 28 -5.69 0.66 -12.97
C MET A 28 -5.60 -0.41 -11.90
N ASP A 29 -4.90 -0.15 -10.80
CA ASP A 29 -4.71 -1.15 -9.74
C ASP A 29 -6.04 -1.43 -9.04
N VAL A 30 -6.81 -0.38 -8.77
CA VAL A 30 -8.17 -0.47 -8.21
C VAL A 30 -9.11 -1.22 -9.16
N LEU A 31 -9.01 -0.97 -10.47
CA LEU A 31 -9.83 -1.68 -11.47
C LEU A 31 -9.46 -3.16 -11.58
N CYS A 32 -8.18 -3.49 -11.49
CA CYS A 32 -7.69 -4.87 -11.46
C CYS A 32 -8.21 -5.62 -10.23
N GLU A 33 -8.09 -5.01 -9.05
CA GLU A 33 -8.57 -5.60 -7.79
C GLU A 33 -10.09 -5.81 -7.85
N LEU A 34 -10.84 -4.82 -8.30
CA LEU A 34 -12.30 -4.94 -8.48
C LEU A 34 -12.66 -6.09 -9.43
N ALA A 35 -11.98 -6.21 -10.58
CA ALA A 35 -12.21 -7.32 -11.51
C ALA A 35 -11.87 -8.69 -10.89
N HIS A 36 -10.80 -8.74 -10.08
CA HIS A 36 -10.38 -9.95 -9.38
C HIS A 36 -11.43 -10.38 -8.33
N ILE A 37 -11.87 -9.47 -7.47
CA ILE A 37 -12.90 -9.70 -6.45
C ILE A 37 -14.21 -10.13 -7.10
N LEU A 38 -14.68 -9.41 -8.13
CA LEU A 38 -15.92 -9.75 -8.83
C LEU A 38 -15.88 -11.15 -9.43
N LYS A 39 -14.74 -11.58 -9.97
CA LYS A 39 -14.59 -12.90 -10.58
C LYS A 39 -14.44 -14.00 -9.55
N HIS A 40 -13.48 -13.89 -8.64
CA HIS A 40 -13.10 -15.00 -7.77
C HIS A 40 -13.96 -15.06 -6.50
N GLU A 41 -14.20 -13.93 -5.84
CA GLU A 41 -14.97 -13.92 -4.61
C GLU A 41 -16.47 -13.91 -4.89
N VAL A 42 -16.95 -13.04 -5.79
CA VAL A 42 -18.39 -12.89 -6.01
C VAL A 42 -18.95 -13.99 -6.90
N LEU A 43 -18.39 -14.18 -8.10
CA LEU A 43 -18.91 -15.16 -9.07
C LEU A 43 -18.55 -16.61 -8.71
N GLU A 44 -17.29 -16.87 -8.37
CA GLU A 44 -16.81 -18.24 -8.13
C GLU A 44 -17.15 -18.74 -6.72
N GLU A 45 -17.07 -17.93 -5.66
CA GLU A 45 -17.37 -18.40 -4.30
C GLU A 45 -18.84 -18.16 -3.88
N GLN A 46 -19.32 -16.91 -3.89
CA GLN A 46 -20.63 -16.58 -3.31
C GLN A 46 -21.80 -17.07 -4.18
N LEU A 47 -21.75 -16.78 -5.48
CA LEU A 47 -22.83 -17.11 -6.42
C LEU A 47 -22.86 -18.62 -6.73
N SER A 48 -21.72 -19.30 -6.74
CA SER A 48 -21.65 -20.76 -6.91
C SER A 48 -22.13 -21.54 -5.69
N HIS A 49 -21.94 -21.02 -4.47
CA HIS A 49 -22.44 -21.68 -3.25
C HIS A 49 -23.94 -21.40 -3.01
N ARG A 50 -24.51 -20.33 -3.60
CA ARG A 50 -25.91 -19.90 -3.43
C ARG A 50 -26.69 -19.91 -4.75
N VAL A 51 -26.54 -20.96 -5.56
CA VAL A 51 -27.10 -21.07 -6.93
C VAL A 51 -28.60 -20.77 -7.00
N SER A 52 -29.39 -21.27 -6.06
CA SER A 52 -30.86 -21.12 -6.09
C SER A 52 -31.35 -19.72 -5.75
N ALA A 53 -30.64 -18.99 -4.89
CA ALA A 53 -31.02 -17.64 -4.44
C ALA A 53 -30.49 -16.54 -5.37
N SER A 54 -29.46 -16.86 -6.17
CA SER A 54 -28.69 -15.86 -6.91
C SER A 54 -28.80 -15.96 -8.44
N ALA A 55 -29.61 -16.90 -8.93
CA ALA A 55 -29.77 -17.16 -10.36
C ALA A 55 -30.11 -15.91 -11.20
N GLY A 56 -30.86 -14.95 -10.65
CA GLY A 56 -31.18 -13.70 -11.36
C GLY A 56 -30.16 -12.56 -11.18
N MET A 57 -29.20 -12.68 -10.26
CA MET A 57 -28.14 -11.68 -10.04
C MET A 57 -26.88 -12.01 -10.85
N ARG A 58 -26.65 -13.30 -11.15
CA ARG A 58 -25.47 -13.76 -11.89
C ARG A 58 -25.28 -13.06 -13.25
N PRO A 59 -26.32 -12.86 -14.09
CA PRO A 59 -26.15 -12.14 -15.36
C PRO A 59 -25.72 -10.68 -15.17
N LEU A 60 -26.19 -10.02 -14.11
CA LEU A 60 -25.80 -8.66 -13.78
C LEU A 60 -24.32 -8.58 -13.40
N ILE A 61 -23.86 -9.45 -12.51
CA ILE A 61 -22.46 -9.42 -12.06
C ILE A 61 -21.51 -9.77 -13.20
N MET A 62 -21.87 -10.71 -14.07
CA MET A 62 -21.12 -10.98 -15.31
C MET A 62 -21.02 -9.77 -16.22
N ARG A 63 -22.12 -9.00 -16.34
CA ARG A 63 -22.13 -7.75 -17.11
C ARG A 63 -21.25 -6.68 -16.50
N VAL A 64 -21.32 -6.48 -15.18
CA VAL A 64 -20.42 -5.55 -14.46
C VAL A 64 -18.96 -5.95 -14.65
N LEU A 65 -18.64 -7.25 -14.53
CA LEU A 65 -17.28 -7.73 -14.73
C LEU A 65 -16.76 -7.42 -16.14
N ALA A 66 -17.59 -7.62 -17.17
CA ALA A 66 -17.24 -7.30 -18.55
C ALA A 66 -16.95 -5.80 -18.74
N ASP A 67 -17.82 -4.93 -18.20
CA ASP A 67 -17.63 -3.48 -18.29
C ASP A 67 -16.33 -3.03 -17.58
N VAL A 68 -16.04 -3.59 -16.40
CA VAL A 68 -14.82 -3.27 -15.64
C VAL A 68 -13.58 -3.72 -16.42
N GLN A 69 -13.61 -4.91 -17.04
CA GLN A 69 -12.51 -5.42 -17.88
C GLN A 69 -12.30 -4.57 -19.13
N GLU A 70 -13.38 -4.11 -19.78
CA GLU A 70 -13.30 -3.19 -20.91
C GLU A 70 -12.65 -1.87 -20.49
N ARG A 71 -13.08 -1.31 -19.35
CA ARG A 71 -12.51 -0.09 -18.78
C ARG A 71 -11.03 -0.25 -18.44
N LEU A 72 -10.64 -1.36 -17.84
CA LEU A 72 -9.24 -1.68 -17.53
C LEU A 72 -8.40 -1.76 -18.81
N THR A 73 -8.93 -2.44 -19.84
CA THR A 73 -8.27 -2.56 -21.15
C THR A 73 -8.04 -1.19 -21.77
N PHE A 74 -9.07 -0.34 -21.77
CA PHE A 74 -8.97 1.03 -22.27
C PHE A 74 -7.91 1.83 -21.52
N ARG A 75 -7.87 1.73 -20.19
CA ARG A 75 -6.88 2.43 -19.34
C ARG A 75 -5.46 1.96 -19.59
N ALA A 76 -5.24 0.65 -19.68
CA ALA A 76 -3.93 0.10 -20.00
C ALA A 76 -3.42 0.59 -21.36
N GLN A 77 -4.30 0.62 -22.37
CA GLN A 77 -3.96 1.15 -23.68
C GLN A 77 -3.67 2.65 -23.67
N ALA A 78 -4.42 3.45 -22.90
CA ALA A 78 -4.15 4.88 -22.73
C ALA A 78 -2.79 5.10 -22.07
N PHE A 79 -2.53 4.42 -20.95
CA PHE A 79 -1.25 4.48 -20.24
C PHE A 79 -0.07 4.11 -21.15
N MET A 80 -0.17 3.03 -21.91
CA MET A 80 0.88 2.66 -22.87
C MET A 80 1.13 3.75 -23.93
N ARG A 81 0.11 4.45 -24.40
CA ARG A 81 0.29 5.50 -25.40
C ARG A 81 0.87 6.78 -24.79
N GLU A 82 0.37 7.17 -23.64
CA GLU A 82 0.66 8.47 -23.01
C GLU A 82 1.97 8.43 -22.23
N GLU A 83 2.18 7.39 -21.41
CA GLU A 83 3.31 7.32 -20.48
C GLU A 83 4.49 6.53 -21.03
N VAL A 84 4.26 5.61 -21.99
CA VAL A 84 5.33 4.77 -22.54
C VAL A 84 5.71 5.21 -23.95
N ALA A 85 4.77 5.19 -24.91
CA ALA A 85 5.09 5.48 -26.30
C ALA A 85 5.41 6.96 -26.54
N ALA A 86 4.75 7.87 -25.82
CA ALA A 86 4.99 9.31 -25.91
C ALA A 86 6.03 9.82 -24.91
N PHE A 87 6.71 8.94 -24.18
CA PHE A 87 7.75 9.33 -23.24
C PHE A 87 8.93 9.99 -23.95
N VAL A 88 9.25 11.22 -23.54
CA VAL A 88 10.45 11.93 -23.97
C VAL A 88 11.39 11.99 -22.77
N PRO A 89 12.54 11.30 -22.80
CA PRO A 89 13.46 11.27 -21.66
C PRO A 89 14.00 12.66 -21.37
N SER A 90 14.03 13.04 -20.10
CA SER A 90 14.70 14.24 -19.63
C SER A 90 16.21 14.03 -19.53
N GLU A 91 17.00 15.11 -19.45
CA GLU A 91 18.45 14.99 -19.22
C GLU A 91 18.77 14.22 -17.92
N ALA A 92 17.92 14.34 -16.90
CA ALA A 92 18.06 13.59 -15.65
C ALA A 92 17.78 12.08 -15.81
N ASP A 93 16.97 11.69 -16.80
CA ASP A 93 16.75 10.28 -17.14
C ASP A 93 17.94 9.66 -17.87
N LEU A 94 18.71 10.50 -18.58
CA LEU A 94 19.91 10.12 -19.34
C LEU A 94 21.21 10.23 -18.52
N ASP A 95 21.18 10.88 -17.36
CA ASP A 95 22.34 11.09 -16.46
C ASP A 95 22.72 9.81 -15.69
N TYR A 96 23.09 8.80 -16.47
CA TYR A 96 23.57 7.50 -16.02
C TYR A 96 25.10 7.50 -16.23
N PRO A 97 25.90 7.92 -15.22
CA PRO A 97 26.17 7.12 -14.02
C PRO A 97 25.80 7.80 -12.68
N ALA A 98 25.63 9.12 -12.66
CA ALA A 98 25.42 9.87 -11.43
C ALA A 98 24.08 9.53 -10.74
N LYS A 99 23.06 9.15 -11.50
CA LYS A 99 21.80 8.60 -10.96
C LYS A 99 22.02 7.35 -10.10
N LEU A 100 22.96 6.48 -10.50
CA LEU A 100 23.28 5.25 -9.78
C LEU A 100 24.02 5.55 -8.46
N GLU A 101 24.97 6.49 -8.50
CA GLU A 101 25.75 6.90 -7.32
C GLU A 101 24.88 7.54 -6.25
N ARG A 102 23.92 8.40 -6.64
CA ARG A 102 22.93 8.99 -5.72
C ARG A 102 22.06 7.91 -5.05
N ALA A 103 21.52 6.98 -5.84
CA ALA A 103 20.69 5.89 -5.31
C ALA A 103 21.46 5.02 -4.30
N ALA A 104 22.73 4.69 -4.60
CA ALA A 104 23.59 3.94 -3.69
C ALA A 104 23.90 4.70 -2.39
N ALA A 105 24.16 6.01 -2.47
CA ALA A 105 24.38 6.85 -1.29
C ALA A 105 23.13 6.97 -0.41
N GLU A 106 21.94 7.09 -1.03
CA GLU A 106 20.66 7.09 -0.31
C GLU A 106 20.41 5.76 0.40
N GLU A 107 20.66 4.62 -0.24
CA GLU A 107 20.55 3.30 0.41
C GLU A 107 21.52 3.14 1.58
N ALA A 108 22.78 3.57 1.43
CA ALA A 108 23.76 3.55 2.51
C ALA A 108 23.34 4.43 3.70
N SER A 109 22.73 5.59 3.43
CA SER A 109 22.23 6.47 4.49
C SER A 109 21.03 5.87 5.24
N LYS A 110 20.13 5.16 4.56
CA LYS A 110 19.01 4.43 5.17
C LYS A 110 19.48 3.26 6.03
N ALA A 111 20.56 2.58 5.62
CA ALA A 111 21.18 1.52 6.41
C ALA A 111 21.87 2.05 7.68
N ASN A 112 22.43 3.26 7.66
CA ASN A 112 23.14 3.86 8.80
C ASN A 112 22.22 4.60 9.80
N GLY A 113 20.98 4.91 9.42
CA GLY A 113 20.00 5.60 10.29
C GLY A 113 19.31 4.73 11.35
N GLY A 114 19.67 3.44 11.46
CA GLY A 114 19.03 2.47 12.35
C GLY A 114 19.72 2.20 13.69
N SER A 115 20.79 2.91 14.06
CA SER A 115 21.52 2.60 15.29
C SER A 115 22.04 3.87 15.99
N ASN A 116 21.16 4.53 16.77
CA ASN A 116 21.54 5.11 18.06
C ASN A 116 20.32 5.64 18.80
N GLY A 117 19.92 4.96 19.86
CA GLY A 117 18.90 5.44 20.78
C GLY A 117 18.34 4.41 21.75
N ASP A 118 19.20 3.56 22.36
CA ASP A 118 19.02 3.14 23.75
C ASP A 118 20.18 2.26 24.23
N ALA A 119 21.13 2.87 24.95
CA ALA A 119 21.98 2.13 25.88
C ALA A 119 22.56 3.07 26.96
N ALA A 120 22.18 2.76 28.20
CA ALA A 120 22.91 2.98 29.45
C ALA A 120 22.84 4.38 30.12
N ASP A 121 21.74 4.62 30.84
CA ASP A 121 21.85 5.35 32.11
C ASP A 121 22.62 4.46 33.10
N THR A 122 23.73 4.99 33.57
CA THR A 122 24.74 4.29 34.37
C THR A 122 24.43 4.55 35.84
N VAL A 123 23.97 3.51 36.55
CA VAL A 123 23.84 3.53 38.02
C VAL A 123 25.23 3.70 38.65
N ALA A 124 25.43 4.84 39.31
CA ALA A 124 26.60 5.14 40.13
C ALA A 124 26.62 4.31 41.43
N PRO A 125 27.80 3.99 41.99
CA PRO A 125 27.91 3.40 43.32
C PRO A 125 27.92 4.49 44.41
N ASP A 126 27.08 4.33 45.42
CA ASP A 126 27.04 5.18 46.62
C ASP A 126 28.06 4.73 47.68
N GLY A 127 28.51 5.71 48.49
CA GLY A 127 29.69 5.74 49.37
C GLY A 127 29.78 4.65 50.45
N SER A 128 30.98 4.28 50.92
CA SER A 128 31.93 5.02 51.78
C SER A 128 31.77 4.66 53.26
N ASP A 129 32.79 4.00 53.82
CA ASP A 129 33.29 4.10 55.20
C ASP A 129 34.42 3.05 55.34
N GLY A 130 35.62 3.27 55.89
CA GLY A 130 36.20 4.35 56.67
C GLY A 130 37.33 3.74 57.54
N ALA A 131 38.38 4.53 57.79
CA ALA A 131 39.44 4.37 58.81
C ALA A 131 40.74 3.59 58.47
N ALA A 132 41.81 4.35 58.21
CA ALA A 132 43.11 4.16 58.88
C ALA A 132 44.05 5.38 58.74
N ARG A 133 44.39 5.99 59.90
CA ARG A 133 45.73 6.46 60.35
C ARG A 133 46.24 7.88 60.04
N MET A 134 45.95 8.77 61.00
CA MET A 134 46.83 9.60 61.87
C MET A 134 48.29 9.99 61.50
N ALA A 135 48.54 11.32 61.63
CA ALA A 135 49.72 12.10 62.08
C ALA A 135 50.98 12.13 61.18
N THR A 136 51.67 13.26 60.93
CA THR A 136 52.21 14.34 61.82
C THR A 136 52.41 15.66 61.05
N ASP A 137 51.94 16.83 61.51
CA ASP A 137 52.64 17.89 62.32
C ASP A 137 53.82 18.64 61.67
N THR A 138 53.95 19.92 62.07
CA THR A 138 54.92 21.00 61.79
C THR A 138 54.46 22.00 60.70
N GLY A 139 54.29 23.31 60.93
CA GLY A 139 54.51 24.15 62.10
C GLY A 139 55.23 25.45 61.74
N SER A 140 54.55 26.60 61.93
CA SER A 140 55.08 27.95 62.25
C SER A 140 55.88 28.72 61.16
N ARG A 141 55.35 29.80 60.56
CA ARG A 141 55.21 31.20 61.05
C ARG A 141 56.46 32.06 60.86
N ALA A 142 56.39 33.00 59.91
CA ALA A 142 56.74 34.42 60.02
C ALA A 142 56.50 35.10 58.68
#